data_AF-A0A6J2V658-F1
#
_entry.id   AF-A0A6J2V658-F1
#
_cell.length_a   1.000
_cell.length_b   1.000
_cell.length_c   1.000
_cell.angle_alpha   90.00
_cell.angle_beta   90.00
_cell.angle_gamma   90.00
#
_symmetry.space_group_name_H-M   'P 1'
#
loop_
_entity.id
_entity.type
_entity.pdbx_description
1 polymer ?
#
loop_
_entity_poly.entity_id
_entity_poly.type
_entity_poly.pdbx_seq_one_letter_code
_entity_poly.pdbx_strand_id
1 'polypeptide(L)'
;MSKRKSRETHMTSGECVSQVQRILRERFCHQGLPEKPVGLDSQYKHLLELLKRTAVHGESNSILIVGPRGTGKTMLLSCVLRELMDINEVQKNLLQVYLNGLLQTDDRIALREITRQLNLENVVGDKVFGSFAENLGFLLEALRKGDRGSSQPVLFVLDEFDLFAHHKNQTLLYNLLDVSQSAQAPVAVVGLTCRLDVLELLEKRVKSRFSHRQILVASSLTFGQYLDNVRSQLSLPQDFPDARFGQEWNDSVAKLCEDKSVEEILQKQFNSSKDFRSLHLLLLLALSRVNVSSPTLRAVDLLEASRLCTVDAKANMLHGLSILELCLIISMKHLNDIYDGEPFNFQMVHNEYKKFIQRKSNSVHNYEKPVILKAFEHLLQLELIKLVDGSSSKTQREYQLVRLLLDHGQIMEALQRYPQCPTDVKQWAVSSLA
;
A
#
# COMPACT_ATOMS: atom_id res chain seq x y z
N MET A 1 1.87 -0.42 -61.06
CA MET A 1 2.81 0.29 -60.16
C MET A 1 2.05 1.32 -59.34
N SER A 2 1.89 1.10 -58.04
CA SER A 2 1.73 2.21 -57.07
C SER A 2 2.08 1.67 -55.68
N LYS A 3 3.36 1.80 -55.32
CA LYS A 3 3.86 1.49 -53.97
C LYS A 3 3.31 2.57 -53.04
N ARG A 4 2.29 2.25 -52.23
CA ARG A 4 1.97 3.03 -51.02
C ARG A 4 3.17 2.93 -50.08
N LYS A 5 4.06 3.94 -50.13
CA LYS A 5 5.07 4.17 -49.11
C LYS A 5 4.34 4.37 -47.77
N SER A 6 4.52 3.42 -46.85
CA SER A 6 4.33 3.63 -45.42
C SER A 6 5.16 4.86 -45.02
N ARG A 7 4.52 5.99 -44.76
CA ARG A 7 5.16 7.13 -44.13
C ARG A 7 5.48 6.70 -42.69
N GLU A 8 6.74 6.40 -42.41
CA GLU A 8 7.26 6.39 -41.04
C GLU A 8 6.93 7.77 -40.45
N THR A 9 5.96 7.83 -39.54
CA THR A 9 5.64 9.03 -38.77
C THR A 9 6.77 9.26 -37.78
N HIS A 10 7.83 9.94 -38.23
CA HIS A 10 8.88 10.44 -37.34
C HIS A 10 8.24 11.47 -36.40
N MET A 11 7.88 11.03 -35.19
CA MET A 11 7.47 11.92 -34.11
C MET A 11 8.72 12.66 -33.60
N THR A 12 8.52 13.89 -33.13
CA THR A 12 9.64 14.62 -32.52
C THR A 12 10.07 13.92 -31.23
N SER A 13 11.37 13.98 -30.88
CA SER A 13 11.89 13.31 -29.68
C SER A 13 11.12 13.69 -28.40
N GLY A 14 10.61 14.92 -28.33
CA GLY A 14 9.75 15.38 -27.22
C GLY A 14 8.39 14.68 -27.16
N GLU A 15 7.75 14.43 -28.29
CA GLU A 15 6.48 13.70 -28.33
C GLU A 15 6.67 12.22 -27.98
N CYS A 16 7.79 11.60 -28.42
CA CYS A 16 8.16 10.24 -28.03
C CYS A 16 8.34 10.12 -26.52
N VAL A 17 9.11 11.01 -25.89
CA VAL A 17 9.31 11.03 -24.43
C VAL A 17 7.99 11.24 -23.69
N SER A 18 7.11 12.13 -24.18
CA SER A 18 5.80 12.34 -23.58
C SER A 18 4.93 11.08 -23.65
N GLN A 19 4.97 10.33 -24.75
CA GLN A 19 4.23 9.06 -24.87
C GLN A 19 4.80 7.98 -23.96
N VAL A 20 6.13 7.88 -23.83
CA VAL A 20 6.77 6.99 -22.86
C VAL A 20 6.32 7.30 -21.44
N GLN A 21 6.38 8.57 -21.04
CA GLN A 21 5.91 8.97 -19.73
C GLN A 21 4.44 8.61 -19.52
N ARG A 22 3.58 8.83 -20.52
CA ARG A 22 2.15 8.48 -20.42
C ARG A 22 1.96 6.98 -20.21
N ILE A 23 2.54 6.14 -21.06
CA ILE A 23 2.41 4.67 -21.00
C ILE A 23 2.93 4.13 -19.68
N LEU A 24 4.13 4.55 -19.27
CA LEU A 24 4.74 4.04 -18.04
C LEU A 24 4.05 4.58 -16.78
N ARG A 25 3.56 5.84 -16.77
CA ARG A 25 2.73 6.35 -15.66
C ARG A 25 1.39 5.62 -15.57
N GLU A 26 0.75 5.31 -16.70
CA GLU A 26 -0.46 4.48 -16.73
C GLU A 26 -0.19 3.09 -16.15
N ARG A 27 0.95 2.49 -16.49
CA ARG A 27 1.38 1.19 -15.95
C ARG A 27 1.62 1.24 -14.43
N PHE A 28 2.39 2.20 -13.95
CA PHE A 28 2.82 2.26 -12.55
C PHE A 28 1.73 2.81 -11.61
N CYS A 29 1.03 3.87 -12.01
CA CYS A 29 0.06 4.56 -11.15
C CYS A 29 -1.35 3.96 -11.25
N HIS A 30 -1.83 3.66 -12.47
CA HIS A 30 -3.17 3.13 -12.68
C HIS A 30 -3.24 1.59 -12.63
N GLN A 31 -2.12 0.93 -12.28
CA GLN A 31 -2.01 -0.52 -12.15
C GLN A 31 -2.53 -1.23 -13.41
N GLY A 32 -2.05 -0.79 -14.58
CA GLY A 32 -2.46 -1.33 -15.87
C GLY A 32 -2.38 -2.86 -15.86
N LEU A 33 -3.49 -3.52 -16.21
CA LEU A 33 -3.60 -4.98 -16.13
C LEU A 33 -2.63 -5.63 -17.12
N PRO A 34 -1.61 -6.36 -16.65
CA PRO A 34 -0.72 -7.06 -17.56
C PRO A 34 -1.49 -8.14 -18.32
N GLU A 35 -1.03 -8.50 -19.51
CA GLU A 35 -1.67 -9.56 -20.31
C GLU A 35 -1.76 -10.88 -19.53
N LYS A 36 -0.70 -11.21 -18.78
CA LYS A 36 -0.65 -12.37 -17.90
C LYS A 36 -0.05 -12.02 -16.54
N PRO A 37 -0.55 -12.63 -15.44
CA PRO A 37 0.03 -12.43 -14.13
C PRO A 37 1.36 -13.15 -14.00
N VAL A 38 2.44 -12.42 -13.74
CA VAL A 38 3.77 -13.01 -13.65
C VAL A 38 3.95 -13.78 -12.35
N GLY A 39 4.38 -15.04 -12.44
CA GLY A 39 4.69 -15.89 -11.29
C GLY A 39 3.48 -16.43 -10.52
N LEU A 40 2.26 -16.23 -11.03
CA LEU A 40 1.01 -16.67 -10.40
C LEU A 40 0.18 -17.62 -11.29
N ASP A 41 0.83 -18.35 -12.20
CA ASP A 41 0.13 -19.16 -13.21
C ASP A 41 -0.76 -20.26 -12.60
N SER A 42 -0.34 -20.87 -11.49
CA SER A 42 -1.12 -21.92 -10.83
C SER A 42 -2.35 -21.35 -10.12
N GLN A 43 -2.18 -20.23 -9.39
CA GLN A 43 -3.27 -19.51 -8.74
C GLN A 43 -4.26 -18.97 -9.77
N TYR A 44 -3.75 -18.43 -10.88
CA TYR A 44 -4.53 -17.91 -11.99
C TYR A 44 -5.41 -19.00 -12.61
N LYS A 45 -4.82 -20.14 -12.99
CA LYS A 45 -5.56 -21.26 -13.57
C LYS A 45 -6.64 -21.78 -12.61
N HIS A 46 -6.32 -21.91 -11.33
CA HIS A 46 -7.28 -22.37 -10.33
C HIS A 46 -8.48 -21.41 -10.16
N LEU A 47 -8.21 -20.10 -10.07
CA LEU A 47 -9.25 -19.09 -9.97
C LEU A 47 -10.11 -19.01 -11.23
N LEU A 48 -9.47 -19.06 -12.41
CA LEU A 48 -10.14 -19.07 -13.71
C LEU A 48 -11.06 -20.27 -13.86
N GLU A 49 -10.59 -21.47 -13.53
CA GLU A 49 -11.39 -22.69 -13.60
C GLU A 49 -12.62 -22.61 -12.70
N LEU A 50 -12.45 -22.17 -11.45
CA LEU A 50 -13.56 -22.05 -10.50
C LEU A 50 -14.60 -21.04 -10.97
N LEU A 51 -14.18 -19.84 -11.38
CA LEU A 51 -15.10 -18.80 -11.84
C LEU A 51 -15.77 -19.19 -13.16
N LYS A 52 -15.08 -19.90 -14.05
CA LYS A 52 -15.66 -20.46 -15.27
C LYS A 52 -16.75 -21.49 -14.96
N ARG A 53 -16.54 -22.35 -13.97
CA ARG A 53 -17.57 -23.31 -13.52
C ARG A 53 -18.81 -22.60 -12.97
N THR A 54 -18.63 -21.53 -12.20
CA THR A 54 -19.78 -20.75 -11.72
C THR A 54 -20.51 -20.03 -12.85
N ALA A 55 -19.78 -19.42 -13.78
CA ALA A 55 -20.39 -18.66 -14.86
C ALA A 55 -21.10 -19.53 -15.92
N VAL A 56 -20.55 -20.72 -16.23
CA VAL A 56 -21.06 -21.60 -17.30
C VAL A 56 -21.95 -22.71 -16.76
N HIS A 57 -21.55 -23.37 -15.68
CA HIS A 57 -22.28 -24.51 -15.12
C HIS A 57 -23.26 -24.13 -14.00
N GLY A 58 -23.25 -22.86 -13.56
CA GLY A 58 -24.13 -22.38 -12.49
C GLY A 58 -23.76 -22.95 -11.11
N GLU A 59 -22.53 -23.42 -10.92
CA GLU A 59 -22.06 -23.91 -9.62
C GLU A 59 -21.79 -22.74 -8.66
N SER A 60 -22.34 -22.80 -7.45
CA SER A 60 -22.03 -21.80 -6.43
C SER A 60 -20.72 -22.12 -5.71
N ASN A 61 -19.84 -21.14 -5.61
CA ASN A 61 -18.51 -21.32 -5.04
C ASN A 61 -18.13 -20.14 -4.14
N SER A 62 -17.48 -20.43 -3.02
CA SER A 62 -16.79 -19.43 -2.20
C SER A 62 -15.28 -19.64 -2.27
N ILE A 63 -14.50 -18.57 -2.33
CA ILE A 63 -13.04 -18.62 -2.36
C ILE A 63 -12.45 -17.41 -1.68
N LEU A 64 -11.30 -17.60 -1.03
CA LEU A 64 -10.56 -16.54 -0.37
C LEU A 64 -9.15 -16.42 -0.95
N ILE A 65 -8.82 -15.25 -1.47
CA ILE A 65 -7.47 -14.92 -1.96
C ILE A 65 -6.74 -14.20 -0.84
N VAL A 66 -5.72 -14.86 -0.31
CA VAL A 66 -4.98 -14.42 0.87
C VAL A 66 -3.53 -14.17 0.48
N GLY A 67 -2.98 -13.03 0.89
CA GLY A 67 -1.57 -12.72 0.66
C GLY A 67 -1.21 -11.31 1.11
N PRO A 68 0.08 -10.97 1.24
CA PRO A 68 0.49 -9.65 1.71
C PRO A 68 -0.05 -8.52 0.84
N ARG A 69 -0.03 -7.29 1.37
CA ARG A 69 -0.41 -6.12 0.58
C ARG A 69 0.58 -5.97 -0.59
N GLY A 70 0.04 -5.63 -1.75
CA GLY A 70 0.82 -5.37 -2.96
C GLY A 70 1.33 -6.58 -3.76
N THR A 71 1.03 -7.82 -3.35
CA THR A 71 1.35 -9.02 -4.14
C THR A 71 0.46 -9.26 -5.37
N GLY A 72 -0.40 -8.32 -5.74
CA GLY A 72 -1.23 -8.43 -6.94
C GLY A 72 -2.52 -9.27 -6.80
N LYS A 73 -3.10 -9.39 -5.59
CA LYS A 73 -4.39 -10.08 -5.39
C LYS A 73 -5.52 -9.55 -6.28
N THR A 74 -5.71 -8.23 -6.28
CA THR A 74 -6.72 -7.56 -7.11
C THR A 74 -6.38 -7.71 -8.59
N MET A 75 -5.10 -7.59 -8.96
CA MET A 75 -4.63 -7.80 -10.33
C MET A 75 -4.94 -9.22 -10.82
N LEU A 76 -4.70 -10.24 -10.00
CA LEU A 76 -5.01 -11.64 -10.31
C LEU A 76 -6.49 -11.80 -10.65
N LEU A 77 -7.37 -11.28 -9.80
CA LEU A 77 -8.81 -11.33 -10.02
C LEU A 77 -9.21 -10.59 -11.30
N SER A 78 -8.74 -9.35 -11.49
CA SER A 78 -9.06 -8.56 -12.68
C SER A 78 -8.55 -9.18 -13.98
N CYS A 79 -7.38 -9.82 -13.98
CA CYS A 79 -6.87 -10.57 -15.14
C CYS A 79 -7.76 -11.78 -15.46
N VAL A 80 -8.23 -12.51 -14.44
CA VAL A 80 -9.16 -13.64 -14.63
C VAL A 80 -10.50 -13.14 -15.16
N LEU A 81 -11.04 -12.05 -14.60
CA LEU A 81 -12.30 -11.48 -15.04
C LEU A 81 -12.24 -10.97 -16.47
N ARG A 82 -11.12 -10.38 -16.89
CA ARG A 82 -10.93 -9.96 -18.29
C ARG A 82 -11.06 -11.16 -19.24
N GLU A 83 -10.35 -12.26 -18.97
CA GLU A 83 -10.44 -13.47 -19.81
C GLU A 83 -11.85 -14.11 -19.77
N LEU A 84 -12.52 -14.09 -18.63
CA LEU A 84 -13.89 -14.60 -18.53
C LEU A 84 -14.90 -13.73 -19.30
N MET A 85 -14.69 -12.42 -19.33
CA MET A 85 -15.56 -11.49 -20.05
C MET A 85 -15.37 -11.54 -21.57
N ASP A 86 -14.27 -12.13 -22.06
CA ASP A 86 -14.10 -12.42 -23.49
C ASP A 86 -15.06 -13.52 -23.97
N ILE A 87 -15.64 -14.31 -23.05
CA ILE A 87 -16.66 -15.31 -23.38
C ILE A 87 -18.03 -14.62 -23.48
N ASN A 88 -18.57 -14.52 -24.70
CA ASN A 88 -19.83 -13.84 -25.00
C ASN A 88 -21.03 -14.25 -24.11
N GLU A 89 -21.13 -15.53 -23.74
CA GLU A 89 -22.19 -16.04 -22.87
C GLU A 89 -22.08 -15.52 -21.43
N VAL A 90 -20.85 -15.42 -20.94
CA VAL A 90 -20.54 -14.92 -19.58
C VAL A 90 -20.75 -13.41 -19.54
N GLN A 91 -20.29 -12.68 -20.55
CA GLN A 91 -20.41 -11.22 -20.62
C GLN A 91 -21.86 -10.73 -20.48
N LYS A 92 -22.82 -11.48 -21.04
CA LYS A 92 -24.25 -11.10 -21.03
C LYS A 92 -25.00 -11.56 -19.78
N ASN A 93 -24.49 -12.58 -19.09
CA ASN A 93 -25.22 -13.24 -18.01
C ASN A 93 -24.63 -12.98 -16.63
N LEU A 94 -23.32 -12.74 -16.51
CA LEU A 94 -22.63 -12.57 -15.24
C LEU A 94 -22.81 -11.15 -14.70
N LEU A 95 -23.47 -11.05 -13.54
CA LEU A 95 -23.56 -9.80 -12.79
C LEU A 95 -22.42 -9.74 -11.77
N GLN A 96 -21.73 -8.61 -11.70
CA GLN A 96 -20.60 -8.40 -10.80
C GLN A 96 -20.98 -7.40 -9.73
N VAL A 97 -20.72 -7.75 -8.48
CA VAL A 97 -20.95 -6.88 -7.31
C VAL A 97 -19.65 -6.74 -6.55
N TYR A 98 -19.14 -5.51 -6.46
CA TYR A 98 -17.90 -5.16 -5.78
C TYR A 98 -18.22 -4.46 -4.46
N LEU A 99 -17.80 -5.05 -3.35
CA LEU A 99 -17.89 -4.47 -2.02
C LEU A 99 -16.48 -4.32 -1.46
N ASN A 100 -16.24 -3.24 -0.73
CA ASN A 100 -14.98 -2.92 -0.07
C ASN A 100 -15.25 -2.62 1.40
N GLY A 101 -14.61 -3.35 2.31
CA GLY A 101 -14.82 -3.20 3.75
C GLY A 101 -14.48 -1.81 4.31
N LEU A 102 -13.70 -1.00 3.57
CA LEU A 102 -13.44 0.40 3.92
C LEU A 102 -14.61 1.34 3.59
N LEU A 103 -15.37 1.02 2.53
CA LEU A 103 -16.51 1.84 2.09
C LEU A 103 -17.80 1.39 2.80
N GLN A 104 -18.02 0.09 2.89
CA GLN A 104 -19.22 -0.47 3.52
C GLN A 104 -18.90 -0.95 4.94
N THR A 105 -18.97 -0.02 5.89
CA THR A 105 -18.69 -0.24 7.32
C THR A 105 -19.83 -0.93 8.08
N ASP A 106 -21.01 -1.04 7.47
CA ASP A 106 -22.20 -1.69 8.04
C ASP A 106 -22.89 -2.56 6.97
N ASP A 107 -23.48 -3.67 7.41
CA ASP A 107 -24.19 -4.63 6.57
C ASP A 107 -25.37 -3.97 5.82
N ARG A 108 -25.98 -2.93 6.41
CA ARG A 108 -27.05 -2.14 5.77
C ARG A 108 -26.54 -1.35 4.55
N ILE A 109 -25.34 -0.78 4.65
CA ILE A 109 -24.73 -0.03 3.55
C ILE A 109 -24.32 -1.01 2.46
N ALA A 110 -23.74 -2.15 2.83
CA ALA A 110 -23.43 -3.24 1.90
C ALA A 110 -24.67 -3.70 1.14
N LEU A 111 -25.80 -3.91 1.81
CA LEU A 111 -27.03 -4.34 1.15
C LEU A 111 -27.58 -3.31 0.17
N ARG A 112 -27.58 -2.01 0.53
CA ARG A 112 -27.96 -0.94 -0.39
C ARG A 112 -27.07 -0.91 -1.62
N GLU A 113 -25.77 -1.10 -1.43
CA GLU A 113 -24.81 -1.13 -2.52
C GLU A 113 -24.98 -2.36 -3.43
N ILE A 114 -25.31 -3.52 -2.86
CA ILE A 114 -25.67 -4.72 -3.63
C ILE A 114 -26.90 -4.42 -4.50
N THR A 115 -27.98 -3.86 -3.92
CA THR A 115 -29.20 -3.51 -4.65
C THR A 115 -28.92 -2.53 -5.79
N ARG A 116 -28.07 -1.52 -5.54
CA ARG A 116 -27.65 -0.53 -6.52
C ARG A 116 -26.88 -1.17 -7.69
N GLN A 117 -25.87 -1.98 -7.40
CA GLN A 117 -25.03 -2.62 -8.43
C GLN A 117 -25.79 -3.66 -9.27
N LEU A 118 -26.81 -4.29 -8.68
CA LEU A 118 -27.70 -5.20 -9.40
C LEU A 118 -28.81 -4.48 -10.20
N ASN A 119 -28.89 -3.14 -10.15
CA ASN A 119 -29.94 -2.33 -10.78
C ASN A 119 -31.38 -2.71 -10.34
N LEU A 120 -31.53 -3.19 -9.11
CA LEU A 120 -32.83 -3.63 -8.55
C LEU A 120 -33.50 -2.56 -7.67
N GLU A 121 -32.99 -1.32 -7.65
CA GLU A 121 -33.53 -0.22 -6.85
C GLU A 121 -35.02 0.03 -7.15
N ASN A 122 -35.40 0.01 -8.42
CA ASN A 122 -36.78 0.21 -8.86
C ASN A 122 -37.71 -0.97 -8.49
N VAL A 123 -37.16 -2.17 -8.33
CA VAL A 123 -37.90 -3.39 -7.98
C VAL A 123 -38.14 -3.47 -6.48
N VAL A 124 -37.17 -2.96 -5.70
CA VAL A 124 -37.24 -2.89 -4.25
C VAL A 124 -38.14 -1.73 -3.80
N GLY A 125 -38.01 -0.53 -4.40
CA GLY A 125 -38.87 0.62 -4.13
C GLY A 125 -39.09 0.87 -2.62
N ASP A 126 -40.35 1.00 -2.21
CA ASP A 126 -40.77 1.22 -0.81
C ASP A 126 -40.98 -0.08 0.00
N LYS A 127 -40.55 -1.25 -0.51
CA LYS A 127 -40.75 -2.52 0.22
C LYS A 127 -39.87 -2.55 1.47
N VAL A 128 -40.52 -2.68 2.62
CA VAL A 128 -39.86 -2.89 3.91
C VAL A 128 -39.69 -4.39 4.11
N PHE A 129 -38.44 -4.85 4.11
CA PHE A 129 -38.11 -6.24 4.45
C PHE A 129 -37.91 -6.38 5.96
N GLY A 130 -38.41 -7.48 6.54
CA GLY A 130 -38.30 -7.74 7.97
C GLY A 130 -36.90 -8.17 8.39
N SER A 131 -36.23 -8.95 7.52
CA SER A 131 -34.87 -9.45 7.77
C SER A 131 -33.90 -9.20 6.61
N PHE A 132 -32.61 -9.22 6.92
CA PHE A 132 -31.54 -9.14 5.91
C PHE A 132 -31.63 -10.30 4.90
N ALA A 133 -31.92 -11.51 5.40
CA ALA A 133 -32.02 -12.71 4.58
C ALA A 133 -33.19 -12.63 3.59
N GLU A 134 -34.34 -12.08 4.01
CA GLU A 134 -35.49 -11.86 3.11
C GLU A 134 -35.16 -10.87 2.00
N ASN A 135 -34.47 -9.76 2.31
CA ASN A 135 -34.09 -8.78 1.31
C ASN A 135 -33.10 -9.39 0.30
N LEU A 136 -32.06 -10.09 0.78
CA LEU A 136 -31.11 -10.75 -0.11
C LEU A 136 -31.78 -11.87 -0.94
N GLY A 137 -32.66 -12.66 -0.32
CA GLY A 137 -33.44 -13.68 -1.01
C GLY A 137 -34.33 -13.09 -2.10
N PHE A 138 -35.02 -11.99 -1.81
CA PHE A 138 -35.84 -11.26 -2.79
C PHE A 138 -35.00 -10.71 -3.95
N LEU A 139 -33.82 -10.14 -3.67
CA LEU A 139 -32.91 -9.65 -4.70
C LEU A 139 -32.45 -10.79 -5.62
N LEU A 140 -32.08 -11.94 -5.05
CA LEU A 140 -31.64 -13.10 -5.83
C LEU A 140 -32.79 -13.77 -6.59
N GLU A 141 -33.99 -13.79 -6.03
CA GLU A 141 -35.18 -14.30 -6.71
C GLU A 141 -35.57 -13.41 -7.89
N ALA A 142 -35.44 -12.09 -7.77
CA ALA A 142 -35.63 -11.15 -8.87
C ALA A 142 -34.64 -11.39 -10.04
N LEU A 143 -33.49 -12.05 -9.78
CA LEU A 143 -32.50 -12.43 -10.78
C LEU A 143 -32.74 -13.83 -11.39
N ARG A 144 -33.77 -14.55 -10.94
CA ARG A 144 -34.20 -15.78 -11.62
C ARG A 144 -35.02 -15.39 -12.85
N LYS A 145 -34.49 -15.64 -14.04
CA LYS A 145 -35.32 -15.58 -15.26
C LYS A 145 -36.41 -16.65 -15.12
N GLY A 146 -37.63 -16.34 -15.54
CA GLY A 146 -38.84 -17.15 -15.31
C GLY A 146 -38.84 -18.58 -15.88
N ASP A 147 -37.72 -19.08 -16.39
CA ASP A 147 -37.54 -20.46 -16.81
C ASP A 147 -36.71 -21.21 -15.76
N ARG A 148 -37.16 -22.39 -15.35
CA ARG A 148 -36.75 -23.11 -14.12
C ARG A 148 -35.27 -23.58 -14.07
N GLY A 149 -34.42 -23.13 -15.01
CA GLY A 149 -33.02 -23.55 -15.14
C GLY A 149 -31.98 -22.46 -15.46
N SER A 150 -32.34 -21.18 -15.66
CA SER A 150 -31.35 -20.14 -16.02
C SER A 150 -31.45 -18.88 -15.16
N SER A 151 -30.97 -18.95 -13.92
CA SER A 151 -30.72 -17.75 -13.10
C SER A 151 -29.43 -17.07 -13.56
N GLN A 152 -29.38 -15.74 -13.54
CA GLN A 152 -28.15 -15.01 -13.86
C GLN A 152 -27.11 -15.23 -12.74
N PRO A 153 -25.90 -15.72 -13.07
CA PRO A 153 -24.85 -15.88 -12.06
C PRO A 153 -24.42 -14.52 -11.50
N VAL A 154 -24.26 -14.45 -10.19
CA VAL A 154 -23.78 -13.26 -9.49
C VAL A 154 -22.42 -13.53 -8.87
N LEU A 155 -21.44 -12.70 -9.20
CA LEU A 155 -20.12 -12.68 -8.60
C LEU A 155 -20.03 -11.56 -7.57
N PHE A 156 -19.91 -11.91 -6.30
CA PHE A 156 -19.57 -11.00 -5.21
C PHE A 156 -18.06 -10.97 -5.00
N VAL A 157 -17.46 -9.79 -5.15
CA VAL A 157 -16.06 -9.52 -4.81
C VAL A 157 -16.04 -8.70 -3.53
N LEU A 158 -15.46 -9.26 -2.47
CA LEU A 158 -15.34 -8.63 -1.15
C LEU A 158 -13.87 -8.24 -0.91
N ASP A 159 -13.54 -6.97 -1.12
CA ASP A 159 -12.21 -6.43 -0.84
C ASP A 159 -12.07 -6.00 0.64
N GLU A 160 -10.86 -6.14 1.19
CA GLU A 160 -10.57 -6.06 2.64
C GLU A 160 -11.58 -6.92 3.46
N PHE A 161 -11.67 -8.21 3.10
CA PHE A 161 -12.65 -9.18 3.64
C PHE A 161 -12.64 -9.26 5.17
N ASP A 162 -11.48 -9.09 5.79
CA ASP A 162 -11.33 -9.11 7.25
C ASP A 162 -12.14 -8.02 7.94
N LEU A 163 -12.40 -6.87 7.31
CA LEU A 163 -13.26 -5.83 7.88
C LEU A 163 -14.71 -6.29 7.97
N PHE A 164 -15.22 -7.00 6.96
CA PHE A 164 -16.56 -7.61 7.02
C PHE A 164 -16.69 -8.66 8.12
N ALA A 165 -15.60 -9.33 8.50
CA ALA A 165 -15.60 -10.26 9.63
C ALA A 165 -15.75 -9.56 11.00
N HIS A 166 -15.45 -8.26 11.09
CA HIS A 166 -15.65 -7.47 12.31
C HIS A 166 -17.08 -6.89 12.44
N HIS A 167 -17.93 -7.05 11.41
CA HIS A 167 -19.31 -6.60 11.49
C HIS A 167 -20.10 -7.38 12.55
N LYS A 168 -21.08 -6.71 13.15
CA LYS A 168 -21.91 -7.32 14.21
C LYS A 168 -22.61 -8.57 13.68
N ASN A 169 -22.37 -9.70 14.33
CA ASN A 169 -22.96 -11.01 14.01
C ASN A 169 -22.66 -11.51 12.58
N GLN A 170 -21.72 -10.88 11.85
CA GLN A 170 -21.30 -11.28 10.48
C GLN A 170 -22.49 -11.59 9.55
N THR A 171 -23.53 -10.75 9.57
CA THR A 171 -24.82 -11.08 8.94
C THR A 171 -24.68 -11.17 7.43
N LEU A 172 -23.97 -10.24 6.80
CA LEU A 172 -23.68 -10.27 5.36
C LEU A 172 -22.96 -11.57 4.96
N LEU A 173 -21.85 -11.90 5.65
CA LEU A 173 -21.03 -13.07 5.35
C LEU A 173 -21.81 -14.38 5.54
N TYR A 174 -22.57 -14.48 6.62
CA TYR A 174 -23.44 -15.63 6.88
C TYR A 174 -24.40 -15.86 5.72
N ASN A 175 -25.13 -14.82 5.30
CA ASN A 175 -26.16 -14.95 4.27
C ASN A 175 -25.56 -15.22 2.88
N LEU A 176 -24.46 -14.55 2.51
CA LEU A 176 -23.80 -14.81 1.21
C LEU A 176 -23.25 -16.25 1.12
N LEU A 177 -22.64 -16.76 2.20
CA LEU A 177 -22.10 -18.11 2.23
C LEU A 177 -23.20 -19.18 2.35
N ASP A 178 -24.30 -18.90 3.06
CA ASP A 178 -25.47 -19.79 3.14
C ASP A 178 -26.16 -19.93 1.77
N VAL A 179 -26.29 -18.83 1.02
CA VAL A 179 -26.77 -18.84 -0.37
C VAL A 179 -25.81 -19.63 -1.27
N SER A 180 -24.49 -19.41 -1.12
CA SER A 180 -23.49 -20.16 -1.89
C SER A 180 -23.53 -21.66 -1.61
N GLN A 181 -23.89 -22.08 -0.40
CA GLN A 181 -23.96 -23.50 -0.03
C GLN A 181 -25.29 -24.15 -0.43
N SER A 182 -26.40 -23.43 -0.28
CA SER A 182 -27.75 -23.93 -0.58
C SER A 182 -28.05 -24.07 -2.07
N ALA A 183 -27.17 -23.54 -2.95
CA ALA A 183 -27.25 -23.63 -4.41
C ALA A 183 -28.60 -23.18 -5.02
N GLN A 184 -29.33 -22.30 -4.31
CA GLN A 184 -30.62 -21.78 -4.77
C GLN A 184 -30.47 -20.84 -5.98
N ALA A 185 -29.35 -20.12 -6.04
CA ALA A 185 -28.94 -19.27 -7.13
C ALA A 185 -27.43 -19.47 -7.39
N PRO A 186 -26.97 -19.38 -8.65
CA PRO A 186 -25.56 -19.46 -9.00
C PRO A 186 -24.80 -18.23 -8.47
N VAL A 187 -24.06 -18.41 -7.37
CA VAL A 187 -23.35 -17.32 -6.69
C VAL A 187 -21.88 -17.68 -6.49
N ALA A 188 -20.98 -16.79 -6.91
CA ALA A 188 -19.57 -16.85 -6.56
C ALA A 188 -19.23 -15.78 -5.52
N VAL A 189 -18.60 -16.16 -4.41
CA VAL A 189 -18.11 -15.22 -3.40
C VAL A 189 -16.58 -15.27 -3.39
N VAL A 190 -15.94 -14.19 -3.82
CA VAL A 190 -14.48 -14.03 -3.82
C VAL A 190 -14.09 -13.00 -2.77
N GLY A 191 -13.45 -13.43 -1.69
CA GLY A 191 -12.89 -12.52 -0.70
C GLY A 191 -11.41 -12.24 -0.96
N LEU A 192 -10.99 -10.99 -0.82
CA LEU A 192 -9.59 -10.56 -0.84
C LEU A 192 -9.19 -10.09 0.56
N THR A 193 -8.09 -10.61 1.12
CA THR A 193 -7.56 -10.15 2.41
C THR A 193 -6.04 -10.24 2.46
N CYS A 194 -5.44 -9.44 3.35
CA CYS A 194 -4.04 -9.58 3.72
C CYS A 194 -3.79 -10.40 4.98
N ARG A 195 -4.83 -10.74 5.74
CA ARG A 195 -4.71 -11.50 6.98
C ARG A 195 -4.66 -13.00 6.73
N LEU A 196 -3.65 -13.67 7.28
CA LEU A 196 -3.51 -15.13 7.22
C LEU A 196 -4.49 -15.84 8.17
N ASP A 197 -4.79 -15.20 9.30
CA ASP A 197 -5.67 -15.68 10.38
C ASP A 197 -7.16 -15.37 10.15
N VAL A 198 -7.53 -14.94 8.95
CA VAL A 198 -8.90 -14.55 8.58
C VAL A 198 -9.96 -15.63 8.88
N LEU A 199 -9.61 -16.92 8.79
CA LEU A 199 -10.53 -18.02 9.12
C LEU A 199 -10.82 -18.16 10.63
N GLU A 200 -10.01 -17.54 11.48
CA GLU A 200 -10.21 -17.52 12.94
C GLU A 200 -11.14 -16.38 13.34
N LEU A 201 -11.20 -15.31 12.54
CA LEU A 201 -12.15 -14.21 12.73
C LEU A 201 -13.60 -14.63 12.45
N LEU A 202 -13.81 -15.64 11.60
CA LEU A 202 -15.15 -16.12 11.25
C LEU A 202 -15.79 -16.86 12.42
N GLU A 203 -17.05 -16.53 12.73
CA GLU A 203 -17.85 -17.29 13.67
C GLU A 203 -18.03 -18.74 13.21
N LYS A 204 -18.16 -19.68 14.15
CA LYS A 204 -18.29 -21.13 13.85
C LYS A 204 -19.38 -21.42 12.80
N ARG A 205 -20.52 -20.72 12.87
CA ARG A 205 -21.65 -20.89 11.93
C ARG A 205 -21.38 -20.39 10.51
N VAL A 206 -20.51 -19.37 10.37
CA VAL A 206 -20.09 -18.79 9.08
C VAL A 206 -18.98 -19.64 8.50
N LYS A 207 -17.99 -20.00 9.32
CA LYS A 207 -16.86 -20.86 8.95
C LYS A 207 -17.33 -22.22 8.40
N SER A 208 -18.34 -22.84 9.02
CA SER A 208 -18.92 -24.11 8.57
C SER A 208 -19.51 -24.05 7.15
N ARG A 209 -19.97 -22.88 6.71
CA ARG A 209 -20.59 -22.66 5.39
C ARG A 209 -19.58 -22.28 4.31
N PHE A 210 -18.36 -21.94 4.70
CA PHE A 210 -17.30 -21.61 3.77
C PHE A 210 -16.73 -22.89 3.14
N SER A 211 -16.43 -22.86 1.84
CA SER A 211 -15.91 -24.03 1.09
C SER A 211 -14.49 -24.45 1.51
N HIS A 212 -13.86 -23.71 2.43
CA HIS A 212 -12.46 -23.86 2.85
C HIS A 212 -11.43 -23.75 1.72
N ARG A 213 -11.79 -23.17 0.57
CA ARG A 213 -10.87 -22.94 -0.55
C ARG A 213 -10.11 -21.63 -0.36
N GLN A 214 -8.79 -21.74 -0.26
CA GLN A 214 -7.90 -20.59 -0.14
C GLN A 214 -6.84 -20.59 -1.23
N ILE A 215 -6.66 -19.45 -1.88
CA ILE A 215 -5.54 -19.19 -2.79
C ILE A 215 -4.54 -18.31 -2.04
N LEU A 216 -3.37 -18.87 -1.76
CA LEU A 216 -2.26 -18.14 -1.18
C LEU A 216 -1.44 -17.47 -2.29
N VAL A 217 -1.43 -16.14 -2.27
CA VAL A 217 -0.63 -15.29 -3.16
C VAL A 217 0.61 -14.84 -2.39
N ALA A 218 1.62 -15.71 -2.38
CA ALA A 218 2.94 -15.40 -1.83
C ALA A 218 3.89 -15.01 -2.96
N SER A 219 4.75 -14.00 -2.71
CA SER A 219 5.84 -13.66 -3.64
C SER A 219 6.96 -14.69 -3.48
N SER A 220 7.00 -15.67 -4.39
CA SER A 220 8.07 -16.67 -4.50
C SER A 220 9.15 -16.27 -5.51
N LEU A 221 9.19 -15.00 -5.92
CA LEU A 221 10.09 -14.51 -6.94
C LEU A 221 11.55 -14.67 -6.50
N THR A 222 12.36 -15.24 -7.39
CA THR A 222 13.82 -15.19 -7.30
C THR A 222 14.32 -13.82 -7.75
N PHE A 223 15.54 -13.43 -7.36
CA PHE A 223 16.10 -12.15 -7.78
C PHE A 223 16.24 -12.05 -9.32
N GLY A 224 16.58 -13.14 -10.01
CA GLY A 224 16.60 -13.17 -11.48
C GLY A 224 15.23 -12.83 -12.08
N GLN A 225 14.16 -13.50 -11.61
CA GLN A 225 12.79 -13.19 -12.03
C GLN A 225 12.37 -11.76 -11.66
N TYR A 226 12.90 -11.24 -10.56
CA TYR A 226 12.68 -9.85 -10.14
C TYR A 226 13.30 -8.86 -11.14
N LEU A 227 14.54 -9.10 -11.59
CA LEU A 227 15.18 -8.30 -12.64
C LEU A 227 14.42 -8.39 -13.97
N ASP A 228 13.96 -9.58 -14.36
CA ASP A 228 13.15 -9.76 -15.56
C ASP A 228 11.82 -8.97 -15.47
N ASN A 229 11.23 -8.90 -14.28
CA ASN A 229 10.06 -8.07 -14.01
C ASN A 229 10.38 -6.58 -14.14
N VAL A 230 11.49 -6.10 -13.58
CA VAL A 230 11.91 -4.70 -13.75
C VAL A 230 12.10 -4.36 -15.23
N ARG A 231 12.76 -5.24 -15.98
CA ARG A 231 12.98 -5.09 -17.42
C ARG A 231 11.66 -5.03 -18.18
N SER A 232 10.75 -5.96 -17.95
CA SER A 232 9.44 -5.97 -18.63
C SER A 232 8.57 -4.77 -18.27
N GLN A 233 8.61 -4.32 -17.00
CA GLN A 233 7.86 -3.15 -16.53
C GLN A 233 8.37 -1.82 -17.10
N LEU A 234 9.68 -1.70 -17.38
CA LEU A 234 10.29 -0.53 -18.03
C LEU A 234 10.25 -0.58 -19.55
N SER A 235 10.07 -1.76 -20.15
CA SER A 235 10.06 -1.93 -21.60
C SER A 235 8.77 -1.39 -22.25
N LEU A 236 8.92 -0.80 -23.43
CA LEU A 236 7.80 -0.29 -24.23
C LEU A 236 7.15 -1.40 -25.06
N PRO A 237 5.82 -1.32 -25.29
CA PRO A 237 5.11 -2.27 -26.14
C PRO A 237 5.58 -2.18 -27.60
N GLN A 238 5.40 -3.27 -28.36
CA GLN A 238 5.80 -3.34 -29.77
C GLN A 238 5.00 -2.38 -30.66
N ASP A 239 3.77 -2.05 -30.26
CA ASP A 239 2.87 -1.12 -30.97
C ASP A 239 3.21 0.36 -30.73
N PHE A 240 4.44 0.68 -30.29
CA PHE A 240 4.86 2.06 -30.07
C PHE A 240 4.97 2.83 -31.41
N PRO A 241 4.49 4.08 -31.51
CA PRO A 241 4.40 4.81 -32.79
C PRO A 241 5.73 4.97 -33.54
N ASP A 242 6.84 5.12 -32.80
CA ASP A 242 8.20 5.19 -33.36
C ASP A 242 9.00 3.95 -32.96
N ALA A 243 9.03 2.96 -33.86
CA ALA A 243 9.70 1.69 -33.63
C ALA A 243 11.20 1.83 -33.33
N ARG A 244 11.89 2.84 -33.90
CA ARG A 244 13.33 3.03 -33.66
C ARG A 244 13.58 3.52 -32.24
N PHE A 245 12.84 4.53 -31.82
CA PHE A 245 12.92 5.04 -30.45
C PHE A 245 12.53 3.97 -29.42
N GLY A 246 11.50 3.17 -29.71
CA GLY A 246 11.09 2.07 -28.85
C GLY A 246 12.17 1.00 -28.67
N GLN A 247 12.88 0.64 -29.75
CA GLN A 247 14.01 -0.29 -29.71
C GLN A 247 15.20 0.29 -28.92
N GLU A 248 15.59 1.54 -29.22
CA GLU A 248 16.67 2.22 -28.49
C GLU A 248 16.40 2.32 -26.99
N TRP A 249 15.15 2.61 -26.60
CA TRP A 249 14.72 2.62 -25.21
C TRP A 249 14.86 1.24 -24.57
N ASN A 250 14.31 0.20 -25.21
CA ASN A 250 14.36 -1.16 -24.68
C ASN A 250 15.80 -1.69 -24.55
N ASP A 251 16.69 -1.34 -25.49
CA ASP A 251 18.11 -1.65 -25.44
C ASP A 251 18.81 -0.87 -24.30
N SER A 252 18.44 0.39 -24.09
CA SER A 252 18.94 1.19 -22.96
C SER A 252 18.51 0.60 -21.62
N VAL A 253 17.26 0.13 -21.51
CA VAL A 253 16.76 -0.54 -20.30
C VAL A 253 17.49 -1.85 -20.05
N ALA A 254 17.76 -2.64 -21.09
CA ALA A 254 18.52 -3.88 -20.97
C ALA A 254 19.94 -3.62 -20.42
N LYS A 255 20.66 -2.64 -21.00
CA LYS A 255 21.99 -2.23 -20.53
C LYS A 255 21.96 -1.69 -19.10
N LEU A 256 20.89 -0.99 -18.72
CA LEU A 256 20.72 -0.46 -17.37
C LEU A 256 20.56 -1.58 -16.33
N CYS A 257 19.84 -2.66 -16.66
CA CYS A 257 19.68 -3.82 -15.78
C CYS A 257 20.97 -4.64 -15.62
N GLU A 258 21.93 -4.53 -16.55
CA GLU A 258 23.24 -5.18 -16.49
C GLU A 258 24.28 -4.36 -15.68
N ASP A 259 23.98 -3.10 -15.35
CA ASP A 259 24.87 -2.25 -14.55
C ASP A 259 24.90 -2.73 -13.09
N LYS A 260 26.10 -3.03 -12.58
CA LYS A 260 26.32 -3.49 -11.19
C LYS A 260 25.75 -2.53 -10.15
N SER A 261 25.85 -1.22 -10.39
CA SER A 261 25.33 -0.22 -9.47
C SER A 261 23.80 -0.30 -9.37
N VAL A 262 23.12 -0.55 -10.48
CA VAL A 262 21.67 -0.73 -10.54
C VAL A 262 21.27 -2.07 -9.93
N GLU A 263 22.01 -3.13 -10.21
CA GLU A 263 21.80 -4.46 -9.62
C GLU A 263 21.86 -4.40 -8.08
N GLU A 264 22.86 -3.72 -7.52
CA GLU A 264 23.00 -3.54 -6.05
C GLU A 264 21.79 -2.79 -5.45
N ILE A 265 21.29 -1.75 -6.12
CA ILE A 265 20.09 -1.01 -5.69
C ILE A 265 18.85 -1.89 -5.71
N LEU A 266 18.65 -2.63 -6.81
CA LEU A 266 17.51 -3.53 -6.97
C LEU A 266 17.60 -4.70 -5.98
N GLN A 267 18.79 -5.22 -5.71
CA GLN A 267 19.02 -6.24 -4.70
C GLN A 267 18.71 -5.71 -3.29
N LYS A 268 19.15 -4.50 -2.95
CA LYS A 268 18.83 -3.85 -1.66
C LYS A 268 17.33 -3.68 -1.48
N GLN A 269 16.64 -3.22 -2.52
CA GLN A 269 15.19 -3.05 -2.50
C GLN A 269 14.49 -4.42 -2.40
N PHE A 270 14.93 -5.43 -3.15
CA PHE A 270 14.36 -6.79 -3.11
C PHE A 270 14.53 -7.46 -1.73
N ASN A 271 15.67 -7.23 -1.08
CA ASN A 271 15.93 -7.72 0.27
C ASN A 271 15.03 -7.04 1.32
N SER A 272 14.64 -5.79 1.08
CA SER A 272 13.79 -5.00 1.97
C SER A 272 12.30 -5.28 1.75
N SER A 273 11.87 -5.37 0.49
CA SER A 273 10.48 -5.59 0.11
C SER A 273 10.38 -6.32 -1.23
N LYS A 274 9.55 -7.37 -1.25
CA LYS A 274 9.19 -8.11 -2.46
C LYS A 274 7.83 -7.68 -3.03
N ASP A 275 7.36 -6.49 -2.64
CA ASP A 275 6.12 -5.88 -3.14
C ASP A 275 6.37 -5.15 -4.47
N PHE A 276 5.53 -5.43 -5.47
CA PHE A 276 5.52 -4.74 -6.76
C PHE A 276 5.18 -3.25 -6.63
N ARG A 277 4.40 -2.83 -5.63
CA ARG A 277 4.08 -1.40 -5.42
C ARG A 277 5.31 -0.60 -5.03
N SER A 278 6.16 -1.15 -4.15
CA SER A 278 7.42 -0.52 -3.77
C SER A 278 8.35 -0.39 -4.98
N LEU A 279 8.39 -1.40 -5.85
CA LEU A 279 9.11 -1.33 -7.12
C LEU A 279 8.53 -0.23 -8.02
N HIS A 280 7.22 -0.20 -8.24
CA HIS A 280 6.58 0.81 -9.09
C HIS A 280 6.86 2.23 -8.60
N LEU A 281 6.90 2.47 -7.28
CA LEU A 281 7.27 3.75 -6.72
C LEU A 281 8.72 4.13 -7.07
N LEU A 282 9.67 3.21 -6.91
CA LEU A 282 11.07 3.42 -7.28
C LEU A 282 11.20 3.77 -8.78
N LEU A 283 10.55 3.00 -9.64
CA LEU A 283 10.58 3.20 -11.09
C LEU A 283 9.90 4.51 -11.50
N LEU A 284 8.80 4.88 -10.85
CA LEU A 284 8.10 6.15 -11.09
C LEU A 284 8.97 7.35 -10.72
N LEU A 285 9.67 7.30 -9.59
CA LEU A 285 10.58 8.36 -9.15
C LEU A 285 11.76 8.48 -10.11
N ALA A 286 12.33 7.37 -10.58
CA ALA A 286 13.39 7.40 -11.58
C ALA A 286 12.89 7.95 -12.93
N LEU A 287 11.70 7.53 -13.38
CA LEU A 287 11.06 8.01 -14.61
C LEU A 287 10.77 9.52 -14.58
N SER A 288 10.47 10.08 -13.40
CA SER A 288 10.20 11.52 -13.26
C SER A 288 11.36 12.42 -13.69
N ARG A 289 12.57 11.87 -13.77
CA ARG A 289 13.80 12.58 -14.18
C ARG A 289 14.04 12.54 -15.70
N VAL A 290 13.36 11.66 -16.42
CA VAL A 290 13.45 11.54 -17.88
C VAL A 290 12.73 12.73 -18.51
N ASN A 291 13.41 13.47 -19.38
CA ASN A 291 12.90 14.67 -20.03
C ASN A 291 13.46 14.78 -21.46
N VAL A 292 13.15 15.86 -22.18
CA VAL A 292 13.59 16.02 -23.58
C VAL A 292 15.11 16.16 -23.72
N SER A 293 15.81 16.70 -22.72
CA SER A 293 17.28 16.81 -22.73
C SER A 293 17.98 15.53 -22.27
N SER A 294 17.29 14.68 -21.51
CA SER A 294 17.73 13.33 -21.13
C SER A 294 16.64 12.30 -21.40
N PRO A 295 16.54 11.79 -22.65
CA PRO A 295 15.45 10.92 -23.10
C PRO A 295 15.60 9.46 -22.64
N THR A 296 16.71 9.09 -22.00
CA THR A 296 17.01 7.73 -21.53
C THR A 296 17.15 7.69 -20.01
N LEU A 297 16.74 6.57 -19.40
CA LEU A 297 16.93 6.32 -17.97
C LEU A 297 18.39 5.96 -17.65
N ARG A 298 19.02 6.66 -16.70
CA ARG A 298 20.41 6.42 -16.29
C ARG A 298 20.50 5.80 -14.90
N ALA A 299 21.63 5.16 -14.59
CA ALA A 299 21.88 4.59 -13.26
C ALA A 299 21.77 5.63 -12.13
N VAL A 300 22.21 6.87 -12.39
CA VAL A 300 22.12 7.99 -11.44
C VAL A 300 20.66 8.32 -11.08
N ASP A 301 19.72 8.13 -12.01
CA ASP A 301 18.30 8.41 -11.76
C ASP A 301 17.70 7.40 -10.78
N LEU A 302 18.08 6.11 -10.91
CA LEU A 302 17.68 5.05 -9.98
C LEU A 302 18.37 5.19 -8.61
N LEU A 303 19.65 5.61 -8.58
CA LEU A 303 20.36 5.90 -7.34
C LEU A 303 19.65 6.98 -6.53
N GLU A 304 19.31 8.09 -7.16
CA GLU A 304 18.67 9.19 -6.44
C GLU A 304 17.21 8.88 -6.10
N ALA A 305 16.50 8.12 -6.95
CA ALA A 305 15.18 7.59 -6.62
C ALA A 305 15.24 6.64 -5.40
N SER A 306 16.22 5.74 -5.35
CA SER A 306 16.46 4.86 -4.20
C SER A 306 16.77 5.65 -2.93
N ARG A 307 17.56 6.72 -3.05
CA ARG A 307 17.83 7.64 -1.93
C ARG A 307 16.53 8.22 -1.39
N LEU A 308 15.65 8.76 -2.24
CA LEU A 308 14.35 9.31 -1.84
C LEU A 308 13.44 8.27 -1.16
N CYS A 309 13.45 7.01 -1.62
CA CYS A 309 12.66 5.94 -1.00
C CYS A 309 13.20 5.47 0.35
N THR A 310 14.49 5.67 0.63
CA THR A 310 15.18 5.13 1.82
C THR A 310 15.52 6.18 2.87
N VAL A 311 15.08 7.43 2.69
CA VAL A 311 15.37 8.49 3.65
C VAL A 311 14.65 8.24 4.97
N ASP A 312 15.38 8.36 6.08
CA ASP A 312 14.79 8.38 7.41
C ASP A 312 14.07 9.71 7.67
N ALA A 313 12.75 9.64 7.77
CA ALA A 313 11.90 10.79 8.04
C ALA A 313 12.22 11.47 9.38
N LYS A 314 12.54 10.70 10.43
CA LYS A 314 12.88 11.26 11.74
C LYS A 314 14.21 12.00 11.70
N ALA A 315 15.23 11.43 11.06
CA ALA A 315 16.50 12.11 10.86
C ALA A 315 16.34 13.43 10.07
N ASN A 316 15.49 13.44 9.03
CA ASN A 316 15.17 14.67 8.29
C ASN A 316 14.48 15.72 9.17
N MET A 317 13.56 15.33 10.04
CA MET A 317 12.91 16.25 10.96
C MET A 317 13.92 16.90 11.92
N LEU A 318 14.92 16.14 12.38
CA LEU A 318 15.99 16.65 13.25
C LEU A 318 16.82 17.76 12.59
N HIS A 319 16.98 17.73 11.27
CA HIS A 319 17.67 18.80 10.53
C HIS A 319 16.93 20.13 10.53
N GLY A 320 15.60 20.12 10.72
CA GLY A 320 14.77 21.32 10.76
C GLY A 320 14.58 21.93 12.15
N LEU A 321 15.05 21.26 13.21
CA LEU A 321 14.91 21.73 14.59
C LEU A 321 15.84 22.91 14.87
N SER A 322 15.49 23.73 15.86
CA SER A 322 16.37 24.77 16.39
C SER A 322 17.51 24.18 17.25
N ILE A 323 18.57 24.96 17.45
CA ILE A 323 19.69 24.57 18.33
C ILE A 323 19.20 24.31 19.77
N LEU A 324 18.22 25.09 20.26
CA LEU A 324 17.65 24.88 21.59
C LEU A 324 16.98 23.50 21.70
N GLU A 325 16.17 23.14 20.71
CA GLU A 325 15.48 21.84 20.66
C GLU A 325 16.46 20.69 20.55
N LEU A 326 17.52 20.84 19.74
CA LEU A 326 18.61 19.85 19.69
C LEU A 326 19.31 19.69 21.04
N CYS A 327 19.58 20.78 21.75
CA CYS A 327 20.16 20.71 23.09
C CYS A 327 19.24 19.99 24.07
N LEU A 328 17.92 20.20 23.98
CA LEU A 328 16.95 19.44 24.79
C LEU A 328 16.94 17.96 24.43
N ILE A 329 17.02 17.60 23.15
CA ILE A 329 17.15 16.20 22.72
C ILE A 329 18.44 15.57 23.25
N ILE A 330 19.56 16.30 23.26
CA ILE A 330 20.82 15.83 23.84
C ILE A 330 20.69 15.65 25.36
N SER A 331 20.05 16.58 26.07
CA SER A 331 19.72 16.39 27.49
C SER A 331 18.92 15.11 27.72
N MET A 332 17.91 14.86 26.88
CA MET A 332 17.07 13.66 26.97
C MET A 332 17.85 12.38 26.65
N LYS A 333 18.77 12.42 25.67
CA LYS A 333 19.71 11.34 25.38
C LYS A 333 20.54 11.01 26.63
N HIS A 334 21.13 12.01 27.26
CA HIS A 334 21.94 11.80 28.47
C HIS A 334 21.11 11.26 29.64
N LEU A 335 19.88 11.73 29.81
CA LEU A 335 18.98 11.17 30.83
C LEU A 335 18.65 9.70 30.54
N ASN A 336 18.40 9.34 29.27
CA ASN A 336 18.22 7.94 28.90
C ASN A 336 19.49 7.10 29.16
N ASP A 337 20.68 7.65 28.91
CA ASP A 337 21.96 6.99 29.15
C ASP A 337 22.24 6.80 30.65
N ILE A 338 21.88 7.78 31.49
CA ILE A 338 22.14 7.78 32.94
C ILE A 338 21.13 6.91 33.69
N TYR A 339 19.86 6.94 33.25
CA TYR A 339 18.75 6.27 33.94
C TYR A 339 18.23 5.05 33.18
N ASP A 340 19.04 4.44 32.30
CA ASP A 340 18.73 3.21 31.56
C ASP A 340 17.34 3.20 30.89
N GLY A 341 16.97 4.30 30.24
CA GLY A 341 15.70 4.43 29.50
C GLY A 341 14.45 4.68 30.35
N GLU A 342 14.60 4.98 31.64
CA GLU A 342 13.49 5.44 32.48
C GLU A 342 12.90 6.78 31.99
N PRO A 343 11.58 7.00 32.12
CA PRO A 343 10.95 8.22 31.65
C PRO A 343 11.34 9.42 32.52
N PHE A 344 11.40 10.60 31.90
CA PHE A 344 11.80 11.84 32.56
C PHE A 344 10.74 12.93 32.38
N ASN A 345 10.75 13.93 33.25
CA ASN A 345 9.88 15.11 33.12
C ASN A 345 10.65 16.34 32.60
N PHE A 346 9.93 17.41 32.29
CA PHE A 346 10.55 18.66 31.82
C PHE A 346 11.58 19.21 32.81
N GLN A 347 11.34 19.11 34.11
CA GLN A 347 12.26 19.63 35.12
C GLN A 347 13.61 18.91 35.12
N MET A 348 13.64 17.59 34.91
CA MET A 348 14.87 16.80 34.77
C MET A 348 15.66 17.22 33.53
N VAL A 349 14.97 17.35 32.39
CA VAL A 349 15.58 17.80 31.12
C VAL A 349 16.16 19.21 31.25
N HIS A 350 15.41 20.11 31.88
CA HIS A 350 15.83 21.50 32.12
C HIS A 350 17.01 21.59 33.09
N ASN A 351 17.06 20.73 34.11
CA ASN A 351 18.22 20.66 35.01
C ASN A 351 19.48 20.18 34.27
N GLU A 352 19.36 19.17 33.41
CA GLU A 352 20.49 18.67 32.60
C GLU A 352 20.95 19.72 31.59
N TYR A 353 20.01 20.42 30.95
CA TYR A 353 20.29 21.56 30.08
C TYR A 353 21.03 22.70 30.82
N LYS A 354 20.63 22.99 32.07
CA LYS A 354 21.33 23.98 32.91
C LYS A 354 22.75 23.57 33.24
N LYS A 355 23.03 22.27 33.48
CA LYS A 355 24.41 21.79 33.71
C LYS A 355 25.30 22.07 32.51
N PHE A 356 24.78 21.94 31.29
CA PHE A 356 25.51 22.29 30.07
C PHE A 356 25.85 23.78 30.01
N ILE A 357 24.88 24.66 30.26
CA ILE A 357 25.08 26.13 30.27
C ILE A 357 26.10 26.55 31.33
N GLN A 358 25.98 26.02 32.56
CA GLN A 358 26.81 26.43 33.70
C GLN A 358 28.30 26.05 33.53
N ARG A 359 28.60 24.97 32.80
CA ARG A 359 29.97 24.52 32.55
C ARG A 359 30.75 25.42 31.58
N LYS A 360 30.05 26.21 30.74
CA LYS A 360 30.68 27.11 29.75
C LYS A 360 30.13 28.53 29.93
N SER A 361 30.87 29.36 30.67
CA SER A 361 30.49 30.72 31.10
C SER A 361 30.12 31.73 30.00
N ASN A 362 30.27 31.40 28.71
CA ASN A 362 29.96 32.28 27.57
C ASN A 362 28.92 31.68 26.61
N SER A 363 27.87 31.03 27.11
CA SER A 363 26.87 30.41 26.24
C SER A 363 25.82 31.43 25.76
N VAL A 364 25.82 31.68 24.44
CA VAL A 364 24.76 32.38 23.67
C VAL A 364 23.39 31.68 23.81
N HIS A 365 23.38 30.48 24.39
CA HIS A 365 22.21 29.62 24.54
C HIS A 365 21.51 29.73 25.91
N ASN A 366 21.78 30.76 26.71
CA ASN A 366 21.04 30.97 27.95
C ASN A 366 19.64 31.55 27.66
N TYR A 367 18.62 30.70 27.62
CA TYR A 367 17.23 31.09 27.37
C TYR A 367 16.40 31.04 28.67
N GLU A 368 15.34 31.85 28.72
CA GLU A 368 14.40 31.84 29.84
C GLU A 368 13.57 30.54 29.88
N LYS A 369 13.18 30.10 31.08
CA LYS A 369 12.40 28.86 31.29
C LYS A 369 11.14 28.75 30.39
N PRO A 370 10.34 29.82 30.17
CA PRO A 370 9.17 29.74 29.29
C PRO A 370 9.53 29.44 27.82
N VAL A 371 10.67 29.93 27.34
CA VAL A 371 11.15 29.66 25.97
C VAL A 371 11.57 28.20 25.83
N ILE A 372 12.25 27.67 26.85
CA ILE A 372 12.66 26.26 26.92
C ILE A 372 11.43 25.35 27.01
N LEU A 373 10.43 25.74 27.80
CA LEU A 373 9.17 25.01 27.88
C LEU A 373 8.43 25.00 26.53
N LYS A 374 8.41 26.12 25.82
CA LYS A 374 7.83 26.20 24.47
C LYS A 374 8.56 25.28 23.47
N ALA A 375 9.89 25.20 23.53
CA ALA A 375 10.68 24.28 22.71
C ALA A 375 10.37 22.80 23.07
N PHE A 376 10.22 22.50 24.36
CA PHE A 376 9.82 21.17 24.81
C PHE A 376 8.39 20.80 24.35
N GLU A 377 7.44 21.73 24.42
CA GLU A 377 6.08 21.54 23.88
C GLU A 377 6.08 21.35 22.35
N HIS A 378 6.96 22.03 21.63
CA HIS A 378 7.11 21.81 20.19
C HIS A 378 7.66 20.41 19.86
N LEU A 379 8.60 19.89 20.65
CA LEU A 379 9.08 18.51 20.51
C LEU A 379 7.97 17.47 20.78
N LEU A 380 7.07 17.74 21.71
CA LEU A 380 5.85 16.94 21.93
C LEU A 380 4.91 17.03 20.71
N GLN A 381 4.72 18.23 20.17
CA GLN A 381 3.87 18.44 18.99
C GLN A 381 4.40 17.72 17.75
N LEU A 382 5.73 17.59 17.61
CA LEU A 382 6.39 16.84 16.53
C LEU A 382 6.44 15.33 16.77
N GLU A 383 5.89 14.83 17.89
CA GLU A 383 5.95 13.42 18.31
C GLU A 383 7.38 12.84 18.36
N LEU A 384 8.38 13.70 18.60
CA LEU A 384 9.76 13.27 18.88
C LEU A 384 9.92 12.78 20.31
N ILE A 385 9.02 13.25 21.18
CA ILE A 385 8.81 12.76 22.54
C ILE A 385 7.33 12.41 22.74
N LYS A 386 7.05 11.39 23.54
CA LYS A 386 5.69 10.92 23.83
C LYS A 386 5.45 10.88 25.33
N LEU A 387 4.25 11.29 25.76
CA LEU A 387 3.79 11.12 27.13
C LEU A 387 3.65 9.64 27.49
N VAL A 388 4.02 9.28 28.71
CA VAL A 388 3.83 7.91 29.21
C VAL A 388 2.35 7.70 29.54
N ASP A 389 1.77 6.61 29.03
CA ASP A 389 0.37 6.26 29.23
C ASP A 389 0.04 6.20 30.74
N GLY A 390 -0.95 7.01 31.17
CA GLY A 390 -1.33 7.15 32.58
C GLY A 390 -1.00 8.51 33.22
N SER A 391 -0.24 9.39 32.56
CA SER A 391 -0.11 10.79 32.98
C SER A 391 -1.41 11.55 32.72
N SER A 392 -2.33 11.50 33.69
CA SER A 392 -3.61 12.20 33.68
C SER A 392 -3.49 13.68 33.29
N SER A 393 -4.52 14.20 32.62
CA SER A 393 -4.73 15.63 32.32
C SER A 393 -4.76 16.54 33.57
N LYS A 394 -4.76 15.95 34.77
CA LYS A 394 -4.72 16.65 36.06
C LYS A 394 -3.30 17.03 36.53
N THR A 395 -2.25 16.47 35.94
CA THR A 395 -0.87 16.80 36.31
C THR A 395 -0.41 18.05 35.56
N GLN A 396 0.21 19.00 36.27
CA GLN A 396 0.84 20.17 35.65
C GLN A 396 1.84 19.72 34.56
N ARG A 397 1.85 20.44 33.43
CA ARG A 397 2.61 20.06 32.21
C ARG A 397 4.10 19.79 32.47
N GLU A 398 4.72 20.53 33.40
CA GLU A 398 6.15 20.39 33.72
C GLU A 398 6.52 19.06 34.40
N TYR A 399 5.55 18.39 35.02
CA TYR A 399 5.77 17.15 35.79
C TYR A 399 5.24 15.91 35.08
N GLN A 400 4.75 16.06 33.86
CA GLN A 400 4.33 14.92 33.05
C GLN A 400 5.57 14.15 32.58
N LEU A 401 5.51 12.84 32.74
CA LEU A 401 6.58 11.94 32.32
C LEU A 401 6.50 11.71 30.81
N VAL A 402 7.64 11.86 30.14
CA VAL A 402 7.80 11.65 28.70
C VAL A 402 8.90 10.63 28.41
N ARG A 403 8.84 10.05 27.21
CA ARG A 403 9.87 9.20 26.63
C ARG A 403 10.34 9.77 25.30
N LEU A 404 11.64 9.63 25.03
CA LEU A 404 12.26 9.95 23.75
C LEU A 404 11.93 8.87 22.72
N LEU A 405 11.45 9.27 21.53
CA LEU A 405 11.14 8.36 20.42
C LEU A 405 12.23 8.35 19.33
N LEU A 406 13.46 8.71 19.70
CA LEU A 406 14.62 8.77 18.82
C LEU A 406 15.69 7.79 19.29
N ASP A 407 16.30 7.10 18.34
CA ASP A 407 17.45 6.23 18.61
C ASP A 407 18.75 7.03 18.69
N HIS A 408 19.73 6.52 19.44
CA HIS A 408 21.04 7.13 19.59
C HIS A 408 21.74 7.33 18.25
N GLY A 409 21.62 6.35 17.34
CA GLY A 409 22.18 6.44 15.99
C GLY A 409 21.61 7.62 15.19
N GLN A 410 20.29 7.81 15.26
CA GLN A 410 19.58 8.89 14.56
C GLN A 410 20.02 10.28 15.06
N ILE A 411 20.16 10.44 16.39
CA ILE A 411 20.60 11.70 16.99
C ILE A 411 22.03 12.03 16.57
N MET A 412 22.93 11.04 16.62
CA MET A 412 24.34 11.26 16.27
C MET A 412 24.54 11.54 14.78
N GLU A 413 23.84 10.82 13.89
CA GLU A 413 23.86 11.08 12.46
C GLU A 413 23.30 12.47 12.12
N ALA A 414 22.17 12.85 12.74
CA ALA A 414 21.58 14.17 12.55
C ALA A 414 22.53 15.28 13.00
N LEU A 415 23.20 15.16 14.16
CA LEU A 415 24.16 16.15 14.65
C LEU A 415 25.39 16.30 13.75
N GLN A 416 25.85 15.21 13.13
CA GLN A 416 26.97 15.27 12.17
C GLN A 416 26.58 16.07 10.92
N ARG A 417 25.37 15.82 10.39
CA ARG A 417 24.85 16.43 9.16
C ARG A 417 24.14 17.77 9.38
N TYR A 418 23.93 18.21 10.62
CA TYR A 418 23.19 19.44 10.91
C TYR A 418 23.93 20.70 10.42
N PRO A 419 23.26 21.59 9.65
CA PRO A 419 23.88 22.81 9.12
C PRO A 419 24.39 23.73 10.25
N GLN A 420 25.68 24.09 10.21
CA GLN A 420 26.28 25.05 11.16
C GLN A 420 26.05 24.73 12.65
N CYS A 421 25.96 23.44 13.02
CA CYS A 421 25.81 23.06 14.43
C CYS A 421 27.02 23.54 15.25
N PRO A 422 26.82 24.30 16.35
CA PRO A 422 27.91 24.79 17.18
C PRO A 422 28.80 23.65 17.68
N THR A 423 30.11 23.85 17.64
CA THR A 423 31.09 22.84 18.07
C THR A 423 30.89 22.40 19.51
N ASP A 424 30.44 23.32 20.37
CA ASP A 424 30.16 23.03 21.77
C ASP A 424 29.02 22.02 21.96
N VAL A 425 27.97 22.10 21.14
CA VAL A 425 26.83 21.19 21.17
C VAL A 425 27.25 19.81 20.67
N LYS A 426 28.05 19.74 19.58
CA LYS A 426 28.59 18.47 19.08
C LYS A 426 29.48 17.78 20.11
N GLN A 427 30.39 18.52 20.74
CA GLN A 427 31.26 17.97 21.78
C GLN A 427 30.45 17.46 22.97
N TRP A 428 29.43 18.20 23.38
CA TRP A 428 28.57 17.79 24.49
C TRP A 428 27.78 16.52 24.18
N ALA A 429 27.24 16.37 22.97
CA ALA A 429 26.50 15.16 22.58
C ALA A 429 27.33 13.88 22.57
N VAL A 430 28.62 13.99 22.21
CA VAL A 430 29.61 12.90 22.23
C VAL A 430 30.13 12.62 23.64
N SER A 431 30.13 13.64 24.49
CA SER A 431 30.49 13.51 25.90
C SER A 431 29.39 12.77 26.64
N SER A 432 29.34 11.45 26.48
CA SER A 432 28.65 10.56 27.41
C SER A 432 29.24 10.85 28.79
N LEU A 433 28.49 11.59 29.58
CA LEU A 433 28.90 11.99 30.92
C LEU A 433 29.06 10.73 31.77
N ALA A 434 30.32 10.43 32.08
CA ALA A 434 30.68 9.81 33.35
C ALA A 434 30.31 10.75 34.51
#